data_AF-A0A3L8Q4H5-F1
#
_entry.id   AF-A0A3L8Q4H5-F1
#
_cell.length_a   1.000
_cell.length_b   1.000
_cell.length_c   1.000
_cell.angle_alpha   90.00
_cell.angle_beta   90.00
_cell.angle_gamma   90.00
#
_symmetry.space_group_name_H-M   'P 1'
#
loop_
_entity.id
_entity.type
_entity.pdbx_description
1 polymer ?
#
loop_
_entity_poly.entity_id
_entity_poly.type
_entity_poly.pdbx_seq_one_letter_code
_entity_poly.pdbx_strand_id
1 'polypeptide(L)'
;MGSLGPADPYVKASLMAEGRRLKKRKTSIKKNTLNPNYNEALVFDVPHESVHHVSLTIAVVDYDWCARRALLLGGLGGLGGFLGILWHLGSSWSNGTLLG
;
A
#
# COMPACT_ATOMS: atom_id res chain seq x y z
N MET A 1 -13.48 21.48 -18.30
CA MET A 1 -12.53 21.43 -17.15
C MET A 1 -11.89 20.06 -17.15
N GLY A 2 -10.68 19.92 -17.70
CA GLY A 2 -10.08 18.59 -17.90
C GLY A 2 -8.59 18.70 -18.15
N SER A 3 -7.82 18.80 -17.09
CA SER A 3 -6.39 18.50 -17.08
C SER A 3 -6.01 18.22 -15.64
N LEU A 4 -6.20 16.97 -15.22
CA LEU A 4 -5.46 16.45 -14.08
C LEU A 4 -4.01 16.48 -14.56
N GLY A 5 -3.21 17.37 -13.96
CA GLY A 5 -1.83 17.55 -14.35
C GLY A 5 -1.04 16.23 -14.35
N PRO A 6 0.14 16.22 -14.99
CA PRO A 6 1.00 15.06 -15.12
C PRO A 6 1.09 14.21 -13.84
N ALA A 7 0.85 12.90 -13.99
CA ALA A 7 0.90 11.95 -12.88
C ALA A 7 2.34 11.48 -12.62
N ASP A 8 2.59 11.04 -11.38
CA ASP A 8 3.87 10.47 -10.94
C ASP A 8 3.70 8.98 -10.62
N PRO A 9 3.45 8.11 -11.62
CA PRO A 9 3.10 6.73 -11.38
C PRO A 9 4.31 5.87 -10.97
N TYR A 10 4.08 4.97 -10.02
CA TYR A 10 4.97 3.85 -9.70
C TYR A 10 4.17 2.56 -9.54
N VAL A 11 4.81 1.42 -9.79
CA VAL A 11 4.21 0.10 -9.57
C VAL A 11 4.59 -0.39 -8.18
N LYS A 12 3.59 -0.85 -7.43
CA LYS A 12 3.75 -1.48 -6.11
C LYS A 12 3.36 -2.94 -6.21
N ALA A 13 4.29 -3.83 -5.90
CA ALA A 13 4.04 -5.26 -5.79
C ALA A 13 4.07 -5.70 -4.31
N SER A 14 3.03 -6.40 -3.88
CA SER A 14 2.89 -6.92 -2.51
C SER A 14 2.74 -8.44 -2.57
N LEU A 15 3.65 -9.15 -1.92
CA LEU A 15 3.52 -10.59 -1.68
C LEU A 15 2.62 -10.77 -0.47
N MET A 16 1.56 -11.56 -0.65
CA MET A 16 0.51 -11.81 0.33
C MET A 16 0.47 -13.31 0.64
N ALA A 17 0.15 -13.69 1.87
CA ALA A 17 -0.17 -15.06 2.27
C ALA A 17 -1.26 -15.01 3.34
N GLU A 18 -2.28 -15.86 3.23
CA GLU A 18 -3.39 -15.92 4.19
C GLU A 18 -3.99 -14.53 4.51
N GLY A 19 -4.17 -13.69 3.47
CA GLY A 19 -4.69 -12.33 3.60
C GLY A 19 -3.74 -11.30 4.22
N ARG A 20 -2.54 -11.70 4.65
CA ARG A 20 -1.53 -10.83 5.26
C ARG A 20 -0.40 -10.49 4.28
N ARG A 21 0.10 -9.26 4.35
CA ARG A 21 1.22 -8.81 3.51
C ARG A 21 2.56 -9.25 4.11
N LEU A 22 3.29 -10.10 3.39
CA LEU A 22 4.61 -10.58 3.77
C LEU A 22 5.73 -9.63 3.36
N LYS A 23 5.76 -9.23 2.09
CA LYS A 23 6.83 -8.39 1.52
C LYS A 23 6.26 -7.37 0.55
N LYS A 24 6.87 -6.19 0.48
CA LYS A 24 6.46 -5.12 -0.43
C LYS A 24 7.69 -4.61 -1.17
N ARG A 25 7.58 -4.49 -2.48
CA ARG A 25 8.56 -3.78 -3.33
C ARG A 25 7.84 -2.79 -4.22
N LYS A 26 8.56 -1.78 -4.67
CA LYS A 26 8.05 -0.78 -5.62
C LYS A 26 9.11 -0.46 -6.66
N THR A 27 8.66 -0.04 -7.83
CA THR A 27 9.55 0.54 -8.83
C THR A 27 9.94 1.97 -8.46
N SER A 28 10.87 2.53 -9.22
CA SER A 28 11.13 3.97 -9.23
C SER A 28 9.87 4.74 -9.63
N ILE A 29 9.70 5.92 -9.04
CA ILE A 29 8.64 6.85 -9.43
C ILE A 29 9.05 7.50 -10.74
N LYS A 30 8.20 7.41 -11.77
CA LYS A 30 8.40 8.11 -13.03
C LYS A 30 7.60 9.40 -12.96
N LYS A 31 8.28 10.54 -13.02
CA LYS A 31 7.64 11.83 -12.86
C LYS A 31 6.98 12.29 -14.15
N ASN A 32 5.88 13.01 -14.03
CA ASN A 32 5.29 13.80 -15.08
C ASN A 32 4.97 12.99 -16.36
N THR A 33 4.47 11.77 -16.21
CA THR A 33 4.19 10.88 -17.34
C THR A 33 2.94 10.03 -17.13
N LEU A 34 2.13 9.92 -18.19
CA LEU A 34 1.00 9.00 -18.25
C LEU A 34 1.37 7.64 -18.87
N ASN A 35 2.56 7.54 -19.47
CA ASN A 35 3.07 6.34 -20.11
C ASN A 35 4.45 5.98 -19.53
N PRO A 36 4.51 5.56 -18.26
CA PRO A 36 5.78 5.24 -17.61
C PRO A 36 6.41 3.97 -18.18
N ASN A 37 7.68 4.07 -18.58
CA ASN A 37 8.51 2.90 -18.82
C ASN A 37 9.36 2.61 -17.57
N TYR A 38 9.11 1.47 -16.93
CA TYR A 38 9.83 1.05 -15.73
C TYR A 38 11.10 0.28 -16.05
N ASN A 39 11.03 -0.77 -16.89
CA ASN A 39 12.15 -1.69 -17.16
C ASN A 39 12.87 -2.16 -15.88
N GLU A 40 12.12 -2.37 -14.80
CA GLU A 40 12.64 -2.76 -13.49
C GLU A 40 12.09 -4.14 -13.09
N ALA A 41 12.95 -5.00 -12.54
CA ALA A 41 12.55 -6.30 -12.02
C ALA A 41 12.32 -6.22 -10.50
N LEU A 42 11.12 -6.62 -10.05
CA LEU A 42 10.80 -6.74 -8.63
C LEU A 42 10.92 -8.22 -8.21
N VAL A 43 12.03 -8.56 -7.54
CA VAL A 43 12.36 -9.96 -7.19
C VAL A 43 11.84 -10.34 -5.81
N PHE A 44 11.08 -11.42 -5.69
CA PHE A 44 10.59 -11.96 -4.42
C PHE A 44 11.10 -13.38 -4.21
N ASP A 45 11.83 -13.59 -3.13
CA ASP A 45 12.28 -14.92 -2.72
C ASP A 45 11.14 -15.62 -1.99
N VAL A 46 10.68 -16.73 -2.54
CA VAL A 46 9.57 -17.53 -1.99
C VAL A 46 10.04 -18.98 -1.85
N PRO A 47 10.04 -19.55 -0.64
CA PRO A 47 10.31 -20.97 -0.44
C PRO A 47 9.34 -21.84 -1.23
N HIS A 48 9.83 -22.93 -1.84
CA HIS A 48 9.04 -23.83 -2.70
C HIS A 48 7.76 -24.31 -2.02
N GLU A 49 7.85 -24.67 -0.72
CA GLU A 49 6.73 -25.13 0.11
C GLU A 49 5.59 -24.10 0.24
N SER A 50 5.92 -22.81 0.12
CA SER A 50 4.97 -21.70 0.29
C SER A 50 4.45 -21.14 -1.03
N VAL A 51 4.98 -21.56 -2.19
CA VAL A 51 4.65 -20.98 -3.50
C VAL A 51 3.14 -21.03 -3.81
N HIS A 52 2.47 -22.11 -3.41
CA HIS A 52 1.03 -22.28 -3.62
C HIS A 52 0.14 -21.50 -2.63
N HIS A 53 0.72 -21.03 -1.52
CA HIS A 53 0.02 -20.31 -0.45
C HIS A 53 0.24 -18.79 -0.50
N VAL A 54 1.06 -18.32 -1.44
CA VAL A 54 1.31 -16.90 -1.66
C VAL A 54 0.56 -16.38 -2.88
N SER A 55 0.20 -15.10 -2.84
CA SER A 55 -0.33 -14.37 -3.99
C SER A 55 0.39 -13.05 -4.16
N LEU A 56 0.50 -12.58 -5.41
CA LEU A 56 1.13 -11.31 -5.72
C LEU A 56 0.07 -10.30 -6.12
N THR A 57 -0.05 -9.21 -5.35
CA THR A 57 -0.90 -8.07 -5.68
C THR A 57 -0.05 -6.98 -6.31
N ILE A 58 -0.40 -6.57 -7.53
CA ILE A 58 0.27 -5.50 -8.27
C ILE A 58 -0.70 -4.33 -8.43
N ALA A 59 -0.25 -3.13 -8.11
CA ALA A 59 -1.04 -1.91 -8.30
C ALA A 59 -0.16 -0.77 -8.83
N VAL A 60 -0.68 -0.01 -9.79
CA VAL A 60 -0.11 1.28 -10.20
C VAL A 60 -0.63 2.33 -9.24
N VAL A 61 0.26 3.16 -8.70
CA VAL A 61 -0.06 4.20 -7.72
C VAL A 61 0.53 5.51 -8.19
N ASP A 62 -0.25 6.58 -8.17
CA ASP A 62 0.25 7.94 -8.37
C ASP A 62 0.81 8.48 -7.03
N TYR A 63 2.11 8.74 -6.99
CA TYR A 63 2.80 9.24 -5.81
C TYR A 63 2.22 10.58 -5.33
N ASP A 64 1.96 11.47 -6.27
CA ASP A 64 1.61 12.84 -5.97
C ASP A 64 0.12 13.01 -5.66
N TRP A 65 -0.77 12.15 -6.18
CA TRP A 65 -2.18 12.14 -5.78
C TRP A 65 -2.33 11.92 -4.26
N CYS A 66 -1.56 10.98 -3.70
CA CYS A 66 -1.57 10.71 -2.27
C CYS A 66 -0.91 11.84 -1.46
N ALA A 67 0.25 12.35 -1.91
CA ALA A 67 1.00 13.36 -1.16
C ALA A 67 0.29 14.73 -1.17
N ARG A 68 -0.18 15.19 -2.34
CA ARG A 68 -0.89 16.47 -2.46
C ARG A 68 -2.20 16.44 -1.67
N ARG A 69 -2.99 15.36 -1.75
CA ARG A 69 -4.25 15.26 -0.97
C ARG A 69 -4.01 15.09 0.53
N ALA A 70 -2.98 14.37 0.95
CA ALA A 70 -2.62 14.26 2.36
C ALA A 70 -2.18 15.61 2.97
N LEU A 71 -1.49 16.46 2.19
CA LEU A 71 -1.15 17.82 2.62
C LEU A 71 -2.36 18.76 2.61
N LEU A 72 -3.23 18.66 1.60
CA LEU A 72 -4.45 19.47 1.49
C LEU A 72 -5.51 19.14 2.56
N LEU A 73 -5.52 17.91 3.08
CA LEU A 73 -6.40 17.47 4.17
C LEU A 73 -5.83 17.75 5.57
N GLY A 74 -4.76 18.55 5.67
CA GLY A 74 -4.10 18.88 6.92
C GLY A 74 -2.98 17.89 7.23
N GLY A 75 -1.74 18.33 7.01
CA GLY A 75 -0.55 17.55 7.31
C GLY A 75 -0.49 17.09 8.77
N LEU A 76 -0.88 15.84 9.02
CA LEU A 76 -0.35 15.01 10.09
C LEU A 76 0.51 13.92 9.44
N GLY A 77 1.60 14.37 8.82
CA GLY A 77 2.75 13.53 8.56
C GLY A 77 3.36 13.12 9.90
N GLY A 78 2.88 12.01 10.45
CA GLY A 78 3.35 11.43 11.71
C GLY A 78 2.19 10.79 12.46
N LEU A 79 2.20 9.45 12.54
CA LEU A 79 1.35 8.63 13.43
C LEU A 79 -0.17 8.53 13.15
N GLY A 80 -0.76 9.36 12.28
CA GLY A 80 -2.22 9.35 12.01
C GLY A 80 -2.78 8.11 11.28
N GLY A 81 -1.94 7.33 10.60
CA GLY A 81 -2.38 6.10 9.93
C GLY A 81 -2.61 4.91 10.86
N PHE A 82 -2.04 4.93 12.07
CA PHE A 82 -2.21 3.87 13.07
C PHE A 82 -3.43 4.10 13.98
N LEU A 83 -3.77 5.36 14.27
CA LEU A 83 -4.91 5.72 15.13
C LEU A 83 -6.26 5.76 14.39
N GLY A 84 -6.27 6.01 13.07
CA GLY A 84 -7.51 5.99 12.27
C GLY A 84 -8.09 4.59 12.06
N ILE A 85 -7.23 3.58 11.91
CA ILE A 85 -7.66 2.17 11.86
C ILE A 85 -8.15 1.71 13.24
N LEU A 86 -7.55 2.23 14.32
CA LEU A 86 -7.96 1.93 15.70
C LEU A 86 -9.35 2.51 16.05
N TRP A 87 -9.72 3.66 15.51
CA TRP A 87 -11.08 4.23 15.70
C TRP A 87 -12.18 3.49 14.93
N HIS A 88 -11.86 2.85 13.79
CA HIS A 88 -12.86 2.10 13.00
C HIS A 88 -12.95 0.60 13.36
N LEU A 89 -11.97 0.05 14.10
CA LEU A 89 -12.02 -1.31 14.68
C LEU A 89 -12.47 -1.35 16.15
N GLY A 90 -12.96 -0.23 16.71
CA GLY A 90 -13.60 -0.19 18.03
C GLY A 90 -14.99 -0.83 18.08
N SER A 91 -15.29 -1.84 17.25
CA SER A 91 -16.63 -2.45 17.19
C SER A 91 -16.61 -3.97 17.03
N SER A 92 -15.64 -4.67 17.63
CA SER A 92 -15.84 -6.07 18.03
C SER A 92 -14.76 -6.53 19.02
N TRP A 93 -14.98 -6.29 20.31
CA TRP A 93 -14.60 -7.25 21.34
C TRP A 93 -15.52 -7.07 22.55
N SER A 94 -16.71 -7.65 22.47
CA SER A 94 -17.39 -8.13 23.67
C SER A 94 -17.46 -9.64 23.51
N ASN A 95 -16.68 -10.35 24.34
CA ASN A 95 -17.00 -11.67 24.89
C ASN A 95 -15.78 -12.17 25.70
N GLY A 96 -15.91 -12.03 27.02
CA GLY A 96 -15.61 -13.10 27.98
C GLY A 96 -14.15 -13.34 28.42
N THR A 97 -13.96 -13.28 29.76
CA THR A 97 -13.45 -14.41 30.59
C THR A 97 -11.95 -14.74 30.39
N LEU A 98 -11.01 -14.76 31.35
CA LEU A 98 -11.02 -14.88 32.82
C LEU A 98 -9.55 -14.78 33.38
N LEU A 99 -9.46 -14.53 34.69
CA LEU A 99 -8.43 -14.88 35.69
C LEU A 99 -7.10 -14.10 35.78
N GLY A 100 -6.87 -13.63 37.01
CA GLY A 100 -5.65 -13.01 37.54
C GLY A 100 -5.99 -12.13 38.73
#